data_AF-A0A3B9KQ23-F1
#
_entry.id   AF-A0A3B9KQ23-F1
#
_cell.length_a   1.000
_cell.length_b   1.000
_cell.length_c   1.000
_cell.angle_alpha   90.00
_cell.angle_beta   90.00
_cell.angle_gamma   90.00
#
_symmetry.space_group_name_H-M   'P 1'
#
loop_
_entity.id
_entity.type
_entity.pdbx_description
1 polymer ?
#
loop_
_entity_poly.entity_id
_entity_poly.type
_entity_poly.pdbx_seq_one_letter_code
_entity_poly.pdbx_strand_id
1 'polypeptide(L)'
;MKKVLILLLVFAAVTFAAKADKDGDVMVTLPNEAGIDQIALPGGFPIGTRATTEIIRDVWGGSDFNGNGKKEIILASYGVGGKAYVYEITDDNTAELLFETPDFGSEYTSAVRDVKWGDLDGNGEQELLVSVNSANGAKGGLWVFEYDTVGDSMRAPIQLFGDLATANRWYVENMFVEDVDGDGIQEFMVGNNGSTNDYDEYLIYSVTSGTFAAGDYVWTEEFKHERLDPTFP
;
A
#
# COMPACT_ATOMS: atom_id res chain seq x y z
N MET A 1 70.71 41.80 -6.91
CA MET A 1 69.78 42.11 -5.79
C MET A 1 68.37 42.11 -6.36
N LYS A 2 67.64 40.99 -6.18
CA LYS A 2 66.28 40.79 -6.70
C LYS A 2 65.28 41.44 -5.73
N LYS A 3 64.45 42.37 -6.21
CA LYS A 3 63.31 42.89 -5.44
C LYS A 3 62.18 41.87 -5.52
N VAL A 4 61.78 41.33 -4.36
CA VAL A 4 60.66 40.41 -4.22
C VAL A 4 59.38 41.25 -4.12
N LEU A 5 58.45 41.05 -5.05
CA LEU A 5 57.09 41.59 -4.98
C LEU A 5 56.22 40.48 -4.38
N ILE A 6 55.71 40.68 -3.17
CA ILE A 6 54.75 39.76 -2.54
C ILE A 6 53.36 40.23 -2.94
N LEU A 7 52.67 39.46 -3.78
CA LEU A 7 51.26 39.63 -4.07
C LEU A 7 50.47 38.80 -3.04
N LEU A 8 49.78 39.45 -2.11
CA LEU A 8 48.82 38.78 -1.22
C LEU A 8 47.53 38.52 -2.00
N LEU A 9 47.25 37.25 -2.30
CA LEU A 9 45.93 36.78 -2.71
C LEU A 9 45.16 36.37 -1.45
N VAL A 10 44.16 37.15 -1.08
CA VAL A 10 43.19 36.78 -0.03
C VAL A 10 42.11 35.92 -0.69
N PHE A 11 42.09 34.63 -0.39
CA PHE A 11 40.93 33.78 -0.69
C PHE A 11 39.93 33.92 0.44
N ALA A 12 38.78 34.54 0.17
CA ALA A 12 37.61 34.41 1.02
C ALA A 12 37.00 33.01 0.77
N ALA A 13 37.34 32.04 1.62
CA ALA A 13 36.67 30.75 1.62
C ALA A 13 35.31 30.92 2.29
N VAL A 14 34.24 31.04 1.50
CA VAL A 14 32.88 30.84 2.00
C VAL A 14 32.66 29.33 2.00
N THR A 15 32.86 28.68 3.14
CA THR A 15 32.58 27.25 3.31
C THR A 15 31.08 27.06 3.49
N PHE A 16 30.40 26.54 2.47
CA PHE A 16 29.15 25.82 2.69
C PHE A 16 29.52 24.36 3.00
N ALA A 17 29.24 23.91 4.22
CA ALA A 17 29.40 22.51 4.59
C ALA A 17 28.21 21.72 4.03
N ALA A 18 28.36 21.18 2.81
CA ALA A 18 27.48 20.11 2.35
C ALA A 18 27.87 18.84 3.12
N LYS A 19 26.92 18.28 3.88
CA LYS A 19 27.12 16.99 4.55
C LYS A 19 26.70 15.92 3.53
N ALA A 20 27.66 15.28 2.88
CA ALA A 20 27.39 14.11 2.05
C ALA A 20 27.09 12.89 2.95
N ASP A 21 26.27 11.97 2.47
CA ASP A 21 26.14 10.66 3.11
C ASP A 21 27.36 9.78 2.81
N LYS A 22 27.32 8.53 3.29
CA LYS A 22 28.42 7.56 3.17
C LYS A 22 28.74 7.16 1.72
N ASP A 23 27.86 7.45 0.78
CA ASP A 23 27.99 7.09 -0.63
C ASP A 23 28.38 8.29 -1.51
N GLY A 24 28.48 9.49 -0.91
CA GLY A 24 28.94 10.72 -1.58
C GLY A 24 27.80 11.55 -2.17
N ASP A 25 26.55 11.18 -1.89
CA ASP A 25 25.39 11.89 -2.41
C ASP A 25 25.13 13.16 -1.58
N VAL A 26 24.76 14.24 -2.28
CA VAL A 26 24.47 15.54 -1.66
C VAL A 26 23.13 15.45 -0.95
N MET A 27 23.16 15.39 0.38
CA MET A 27 21.95 15.47 1.19
C MET A 27 21.36 16.87 1.08
N VAL A 28 20.16 16.98 0.50
CA VAL A 28 19.37 18.21 0.50
C VAL A 28 18.85 18.44 1.91
N THR A 29 19.65 19.11 2.74
CA THR A 29 19.21 19.62 4.05
C THR A 29 18.50 20.94 3.84
N LEU A 30 17.28 20.92 3.31
CA LEU A 30 16.39 22.07 3.41
C LEU A 30 15.37 21.82 4.52
N PRO A 31 15.21 22.75 5.47
CA PRO A 31 14.09 22.69 6.40
C PRO A 31 12.80 22.76 5.59
N ASN A 32 11.82 21.99 6.03
CA ASN A 32 10.45 21.92 5.52
C ASN A 32 9.86 23.33 5.28
N GLU A 33 10.04 23.87 4.08
CA GLU A 33 9.46 25.12 3.62
C GLU A 33 8.55 24.78 2.44
N ALA A 34 7.32 25.26 2.52
CA ALA A 34 6.25 24.98 1.59
C ALA A 34 6.66 25.35 0.15
N GLY A 35 6.65 24.35 -0.74
CA GLY A 35 6.88 24.56 -2.17
C GLY A 35 8.01 23.72 -2.75
N ILE A 36 7.93 22.40 -2.60
CA ILE A 36 8.60 21.49 -3.54
C ILE A 36 7.92 21.60 -4.90
N ASP A 37 8.22 22.68 -5.63
CA ASP A 37 7.97 22.76 -7.06
C ASP A 37 8.91 21.76 -7.72
N GLN A 38 8.35 20.58 -8.03
CA GLN A 38 8.91 19.50 -8.83
C GLN A 38 10.42 19.24 -8.64
N ILE A 39 10.76 18.20 -7.86
CA ILE A 39 12.06 17.54 -8.02
C ILE A 39 12.12 17.05 -9.48
N ALA A 40 12.92 17.70 -10.32
CA ALA A 40 13.21 17.19 -11.65
C ALA A 40 14.01 15.90 -11.49
N LEU A 41 13.32 14.75 -11.53
CA LEU A 41 13.97 13.45 -11.52
C LEU A 41 14.80 13.32 -12.81
N PRO A 42 16.09 12.95 -12.72
CA PRO A 42 16.88 12.64 -13.91
C PRO A 42 16.16 11.57 -14.74
N GLY A 43 15.93 11.85 -16.03
CA GLY A 43 15.22 10.92 -16.93
C GLY A 43 13.89 11.44 -17.48
N GLY A 44 13.41 12.60 -17.03
CA GLY A 44 12.21 13.23 -17.60
C GLY A 44 10.89 12.64 -17.10
N PHE A 45 10.90 11.99 -15.92
CA PHE A 45 9.69 11.52 -15.27
C PHE A 45 8.77 12.71 -14.97
N PRO A 46 7.59 12.82 -15.62
CA PRO A 46 6.65 13.89 -15.32
C PRO A 46 6.08 13.65 -13.92
N ILE A 47 6.38 14.55 -12.98
CA ILE A 47 5.64 14.55 -11.70
C ILE A 47 4.21 15.00 -12.05
N GLY A 48 3.27 14.05 -11.96
CA GLY A 48 1.85 14.33 -12.09
C GLY A 48 1.45 15.49 -11.17
N THR A 49 0.60 16.40 -11.66
CA THR A 49 0.05 17.47 -10.82
C THR A 49 -0.61 16.83 -9.61
N ARG A 50 -0.32 17.33 -8.40
CA ARG A 50 -1.05 16.93 -7.17
C ARG A 50 -2.55 17.00 -7.46
N ALA A 51 -3.20 15.86 -7.62
CA ALA A 51 -4.64 15.80 -7.55
C ALA A 51 -4.99 16.21 -6.12
N THR A 52 -5.59 17.38 -5.95
CA THR A 52 -5.83 17.98 -4.61
C THR A 52 -6.75 17.13 -3.74
N THR A 53 -7.37 16.11 -4.32
CA THR A 53 -8.28 15.15 -3.67
C THR A 53 -7.71 13.74 -3.55
N GLU A 54 -6.64 13.39 -4.28
CA GLU A 54 -6.04 12.05 -4.22
C GLU A 54 -4.85 12.09 -3.26
N ILE A 55 -4.94 11.29 -2.21
CA ILE A 55 -3.93 11.27 -1.17
C ILE A 55 -3.48 9.83 -1.02
N ILE A 56 -2.27 9.56 -1.48
CA ILE A 56 -1.69 8.22 -1.46
C ILE A 56 -1.09 7.96 -0.08
N ARG A 57 -1.34 6.76 0.46
CA ARG A 57 -0.85 6.34 1.78
C ARG A 57 0.06 5.15 1.72
N ASP A 58 -0.32 4.16 0.93
CA ASP A 58 0.44 2.93 0.74
C ASP A 58 0.61 2.62 -0.74
N VAL A 59 1.64 1.85 -1.04
CA VAL A 59 1.98 1.38 -2.38
C VAL A 59 2.42 -0.07 -2.30
N TRP A 60 1.91 -0.88 -3.23
CA TRP A 60 2.39 -2.24 -3.48
C TRP A 60 2.76 -2.36 -4.94
N GLY A 61 3.91 -2.94 -5.29
CA GLY A 61 4.29 -3.07 -6.69
C GLY A 61 5.31 -4.17 -6.95
N GLY A 62 5.44 -4.52 -8.23
CA GLY A 62 6.40 -5.53 -8.70
C GLY A 62 5.79 -6.91 -8.98
N SER A 63 4.48 -7.06 -8.82
CA SER A 63 3.73 -8.26 -9.21
C SER A 63 3.32 -8.18 -10.69
N ASP A 64 3.27 -9.31 -11.38
CA ASP A 64 2.66 -9.48 -12.72
C ASP A 64 1.34 -10.20 -12.49
N PHE A 65 0.36 -9.48 -11.95
CA PHE A 65 -0.82 -10.11 -11.39
C PHE A 65 -1.78 -10.57 -12.49
N ASN A 66 -1.78 -9.87 -13.63
CA ASN A 66 -2.60 -10.23 -14.79
C ASN A 66 -1.92 -11.27 -15.70
N GLY A 67 -0.66 -11.63 -15.42
CA GLY A 67 0.09 -12.67 -16.11
C GLY A 67 0.53 -12.30 -17.53
N ASN A 68 0.56 -11.01 -17.88
CA ASN A 68 0.90 -10.55 -19.22
C ASN A 68 2.41 -10.25 -19.42
N GLY A 69 3.20 -10.41 -18.35
CA GLY A 69 4.66 -10.22 -18.36
C GLY A 69 5.10 -8.79 -18.02
N LYS A 70 4.17 -7.85 -17.86
CA LYS A 70 4.44 -6.53 -17.29
C LYS A 70 4.19 -6.57 -15.78
N LYS A 71 4.57 -5.48 -15.10
CA LYS A 71 4.42 -5.37 -13.65
C LYS A 71 3.44 -4.28 -13.33
N GLU A 72 2.66 -4.50 -12.29
CA GLU A 72 1.67 -3.55 -11.81
C GLU A 72 2.08 -2.94 -10.46
N ILE A 73 1.50 -1.78 -10.19
CA ILE A 73 1.60 -1.03 -8.95
C ILE A 73 0.19 -0.69 -8.48
N ILE A 74 -0.14 -1.01 -7.23
CA ILE A 74 -1.34 -0.55 -6.56
C ILE A 74 -1.01 0.63 -5.67
N LEU A 75 -1.92 1.61 -5.63
CA LEU A 75 -1.90 2.71 -4.68
C LEU A 75 -3.12 2.66 -3.77
N ALA A 76 -2.90 2.70 -2.46
CA ALA A 76 -3.92 2.97 -1.47
C ALA A 76 -4.17 4.47 -1.40
N SER A 77 -5.35 4.93 -1.82
CA SER A 77 -5.75 6.34 -1.76
C SER A 77 -6.82 6.55 -0.72
N TYR A 78 -6.57 7.47 0.21
CA TYR A 78 -7.49 7.81 1.28
C TYR A 78 -8.20 9.15 1.05
N GLY A 79 -8.29 9.59 -0.22
CA GLY A 79 -9.21 10.66 -0.62
C GLY A 79 -10.66 10.38 -0.21
N VAL A 80 -11.60 11.26 -0.55
CA VAL A 80 -13.02 11.14 -0.13
C VAL A 80 -13.52 9.69 -0.26
N GLY A 81 -13.88 9.08 0.88
CA GLY A 81 -14.36 7.69 1.02
C GLY A 81 -13.37 6.55 0.71
N GLY A 82 -12.25 6.84 0.07
CA GLY A 82 -11.11 5.94 -0.18
C GLY A 82 -11.26 5.10 -1.45
N LYS A 83 -10.15 4.85 -2.13
CA LYS A 83 -10.02 4.06 -3.37
C LYS A 83 -8.70 3.31 -3.42
N ALA A 84 -8.62 2.28 -4.26
CA ALA A 84 -7.37 1.73 -4.76
C ALA A 84 -7.24 1.97 -6.27
N TYR A 85 -6.02 2.27 -6.73
CA TYR A 85 -5.68 2.43 -8.14
C TYR A 85 -4.65 1.40 -8.52
N VAL A 86 -4.83 0.75 -9.66
CA VAL A 86 -3.91 -0.25 -10.21
C VAL A 86 -3.36 0.29 -11.53
N TYR A 87 -2.05 0.49 -11.57
CA TYR A 87 -1.34 0.93 -12.76
C TYR A 87 -0.48 -0.21 -13.30
N GLU A 88 -0.51 -0.42 -14.61
CA GLU A 88 0.44 -1.28 -15.31
C GLU A 88 1.62 -0.45 -15.80
N ILE A 89 2.83 -0.93 -15.55
CA ILE A 89 4.07 -0.34 -16.10
C ILE A 89 4.26 -0.89 -17.50
N THR A 90 3.88 -0.09 -18.50
CA THR A 90 3.80 -0.54 -19.89
C THR A 90 5.12 -0.41 -20.64
N ASP A 91 5.99 0.52 -20.23
CA ASP A 91 7.33 0.75 -20.80
C ASP A 91 8.20 1.58 -19.82
N ASP A 92 9.44 1.87 -20.20
CA ASP A 92 10.34 2.76 -19.48
C ASP A 92 9.67 4.11 -19.21
N ASN A 93 9.63 4.49 -17.93
CA ASN A 93 9.00 5.73 -17.44
C ASN A 93 7.53 5.91 -17.84
N THR A 94 6.79 4.84 -18.15
CA THR A 94 5.39 4.90 -18.60
C THR A 94 4.50 3.95 -17.81
N ALA A 95 3.35 4.45 -17.38
CA ALA A 95 2.33 3.67 -16.67
C ALA A 95 0.93 4.01 -17.19
N GLU A 96 0.05 3.00 -17.26
CA GLU A 96 -1.34 3.14 -17.66
C GLU A 96 -2.27 2.68 -16.54
N LEU A 97 -3.40 3.38 -16.33
CA LEU A 97 -4.40 2.95 -15.35
C LEU A 97 -5.12 1.71 -15.89
N LEU A 98 -4.92 0.59 -15.22
CA LEU A 98 -5.55 -0.69 -15.56
C LEU A 98 -6.90 -0.84 -14.84
N PHE A 99 -6.96 -0.44 -13.57
CA PHE A 99 -8.18 -0.53 -12.78
C PHE A 99 -8.23 0.52 -11.68
N GLU A 100 -9.44 0.96 -11.33
CA GLU A 100 -9.70 1.69 -10.09
C GLU A 100 -10.91 1.08 -9.38
N THR A 101 -10.86 1.05 -8.05
CA THR A 101 -12.04 0.63 -7.28
C THR A 101 -13.11 1.73 -7.32
N PRO A 102 -14.38 1.38 -7.08
CA PRO A 102 -15.36 2.35 -6.61
C PRO A 102 -14.86 3.08 -5.36
N ASP A 103 -15.44 4.25 -5.10
CA ASP A 103 -15.31 4.91 -3.81
C ASP A 103 -15.99 4.05 -2.74
N PHE A 104 -15.26 3.65 -1.69
CA PHE A 104 -15.82 2.81 -0.64
C PHE A 104 -16.81 3.56 0.25
N GLY A 105 -16.76 4.89 0.28
CA GLY A 105 -17.71 5.75 0.97
C GLY A 105 -17.64 5.60 2.49
N SER A 106 -16.47 5.23 3.02
CA SER A 106 -16.26 5.22 4.46
C SER A 106 -16.35 6.64 5.01
N GLU A 107 -16.90 6.74 6.20
CA GLU A 107 -17.05 7.99 6.95
C GLU A 107 -15.71 8.47 7.53
N TYR A 108 -14.67 7.64 7.46
CA TYR A 108 -13.35 7.97 7.98
C TYR A 108 -12.59 8.79 6.95
N THR A 109 -12.00 9.91 7.40
CA THR A 109 -11.21 10.82 6.55
C THR A 109 -9.96 10.19 5.96
N SER A 110 -9.61 9.00 6.43
CA SER A 110 -8.59 8.19 5.84
C SER A 110 -8.98 6.73 6.01
N ALA A 111 -9.78 6.20 5.09
CA ALA A 111 -10.35 4.87 5.25
C ALA A 111 -9.45 3.79 4.66
N VAL A 112 -9.08 3.93 3.38
CA VAL A 112 -8.18 3.00 2.71
C VAL A 112 -6.77 3.18 3.27
N ARG A 113 -6.26 2.12 3.88
CA ARG A 113 -5.01 2.16 4.64
C ARG A 113 -3.86 1.47 3.94
N ASP A 114 -4.17 0.30 3.39
CA ASP A 114 -3.19 -0.64 2.88
C ASP A 114 -3.82 -1.42 1.73
N VAL A 115 -2.99 -1.79 0.77
CA VAL A 115 -3.38 -2.59 -0.39
C VAL A 115 -2.37 -3.71 -0.61
N LYS A 116 -2.83 -4.90 -0.99
CA LYS A 116 -1.99 -6.05 -1.27
C LYS A 116 -2.57 -6.87 -2.43
N TRP A 117 -1.73 -7.71 -3.02
CA TRP A 117 -2.15 -8.79 -3.92
C TRP A 117 -1.76 -10.14 -3.32
N GLY A 118 -2.48 -11.19 -3.71
CA GLY A 118 -2.09 -12.58 -3.53
C GLY A 118 -2.99 -13.53 -4.31
N ASP A 119 -2.66 -14.81 -4.29
CA ASP A 119 -3.50 -15.92 -4.77
C ASP A 119 -4.04 -16.63 -3.53
N LEU A 120 -5.07 -16.04 -2.92
CA LEU A 120 -5.62 -16.45 -1.64
C LEU A 120 -6.38 -17.77 -1.75
N ASP A 121 -7.02 -18.05 -2.89
CA ASP A 121 -7.77 -19.28 -3.11
C ASP A 121 -7.01 -20.35 -3.94
N GLY A 122 -5.77 -20.05 -4.33
CA GLY A 122 -4.83 -20.99 -4.95
C GLY A 122 -5.22 -21.39 -6.39
N ASN A 123 -6.06 -20.61 -7.05
CA ASN A 123 -6.56 -20.92 -8.38
C ASN A 123 -5.67 -20.36 -9.52
N GLY A 124 -4.65 -19.57 -9.18
CA GLY A 124 -3.70 -18.96 -10.11
C GLY A 124 -4.14 -17.58 -10.64
N GLU A 125 -5.37 -17.17 -10.37
CA GLU A 125 -5.84 -15.80 -10.51
C GLU A 125 -5.53 -15.02 -9.23
N GLN A 126 -5.21 -13.74 -9.35
CA GLN A 126 -4.77 -12.94 -8.20
C GLN A 126 -5.92 -12.09 -7.65
N GLU A 127 -5.99 -11.95 -6.34
CA GLU A 127 -6.89 -11.07 -5.62
C GLU A 127 -6.22 -9.77 -5.17
N LEU A 128 -6.86 -8.63 -5.46
CA LEU A 128 -6.58 -7.35 -4.84
C LEU A 128 -7.29 -7.27 -3.50
N LEU A 129 -6.51 -7.07 -2.46
CA LEU A 129 -6.97 -6.80 -1.11
C LEU A 129 -6.90 -5.31 -0.85
N VAL A 130 -8.02 -4.72 -0.40
CA VAL A 130 -8.09 -3.33 0.05
C VAL A 130 -8.67 -3.27 1.46
N SER A 131 -7.85 -2.87 2.43
CA SER A 131 -8.35 -2.62 3.78
C SER A 131 -9.02 -1.25 3.85
N VAL A 132 -10.29 -1.24 4.23
CA VAL A 132 -11.10 -0.03 4.41
C VAL A 132 -11.45 0.12 5.87
N ASN A 133 -10.87 1.10 6.55
CA ASN A 133 -11.22 1.41 7.92
C ASN A 133 -12.60 2.07 8.00
N SER A 134 -13.47 1.49 8.83
CA SER A 134 -14.75 2.08 9.25
C SER A 134 -15.30 1.32 10.46
N ALA A 135 -16.25 1.94 11.16
CA ALA A 135 -17.11 1.27 12.13
C ALA A 135 -18.47 0.85 11.53
N ASN A 136 -18.70 1.14 10.25
CA ASN A 136 -19.88 0.73 9.50
C ASN A 136 -19.59 -0.56 8.74
N GLY A 137 -20.24 -1.67 9.09
CA GLY A 137 -19.98 -2.97 8.45
C GLY A 137 -20.31 -3.07 6.98
N ALA A 138 -21.09 -2.15 6.41
CA ALA A 138 -21.30 -2.10 4.96
C ALA A 138 -20.11 -1.46 4.22
N LYS A 139 -19.17 -0.84 4.94
CA LYS A 139 -18.04 -0.08 4.40
C LYS A 139 -16.69 -0.61 4.86
N GLY A 140 -16.57 -0.90 6.15
CA GLY A 140 -15.33 -1.33 6.79
C GLY A 140 -15.04 -2.80 6.58
N GLY A 141 -13.77 -3.17 6.63
CA GLY A 141 -13.32 -4.55 6.44
C GLY A 141 -12.31 -4.68 5.31
N LEU A 142 -12.15 -5.90 4.83
CA LEU A 142 -11.28 -6.25 3.71
C LEU A 142 -12.13 -6.43 2.46
N TRP A 143 -11.88 -5.61 1.44
CA TRP A 143 -12.50 -5.75 0.13
C TRP A 143 -11.57 -6.49 -0.79
N VAL A 144 -12.07 -7.56 -1.42
CA VAL A 144 -11.31 -8.48 -2.25
C VAL A 144 -11.86 -8.42 -3.67
N PHE A 145 -11.01 -8.10 -4.66
CA PHE A 145 -11.33 -8.12 -6.09
C PHE A 145 -10.44 -9.15 -6.77
N GLU A 146 -11.02 -10.18 -7.34
CA GLU A 146 -10.29 -11.19 -8.09
C GLU A 146 -10.13 -10.79 -9.56
N TYR A 147 -8.96 -11.04 -10.15
CA TYR A 147 -8.72 -10.81 -11.56
C TYR A 147 -9.19 -11.98 -12.42
N ASP A 148 -10.10 -11.71 -13.36
CA ASP A 148 -10.49 -12.68 -14.38
C ASP A 148 -9.46 -12.67 -15.51
N THR A 149 -8.59 -13.68 -15.55
CA THR A 149 -7.55 -13.81 -16.59
C THR A 149 -8.13 -14.12 -17.96
N VAL A 150 -9.34 -14.67 -18.04
CA VAL A 150 -10.04 -14.95 -19.30
C VAL A 150 -10.75 -13.71 -19.81
N GLY A 151 -11.38 -12.98 -18.90
CA GLY A 151 -12.12 -11.74 -19.19
C GLY A 151 -11.24 -10.50 -19.31
N ASP A 152 -9.98 -10.55 -18.85
CA ASP A 152 -9.04 -9.44 -18.74
C ASP A 152 -9.63 -8.28 -17.91
N SER A 153 -10.21 -8.60 -16.75
CA SER A 153 -10.97 -7.65 -15.95
C SER A 153 -11.07 -8.02 -14.47
N MET A 154 -11.29 -7.03 -13.60
CA MET A 154 -11.62 -7.30 -12.20
C MET A 154 -13.06 -7.76 -12.05
N ARG A 155 -13.27 -8.81 -11.27
CA ARG A 155 -14.61 -9.25 -10.84
C ARG A 155 -15.21 -8.29 -9.81
N ALA A 156 -16.51 -8.42 -9.60
CA ALA A 156 -17.19 -7.68 -8.54
C ALA A 156 -16.60 -8.07 -7.17
N PRO A 157 -16.42 -7.11 -6.25
CA PRO A 157 -15.72 -7.41 -5.02
C PRO A 157 -16.57 -8.22 -4.05
N ILE A 158 -15.86 -8.96 -3.20
CA ILE A 158 -16.38 -9.57 -1.99
C ILE A 158 -15.87 -8.76 -0.79
N GLN A 159 -16.74 -8.57 0.20
CA GLN A 159 -16.38 -7.90 1.45
C GLN A 159 -16.24 -8.95 2.55
N LEU A 160 -15.06 -9.00 3.16
CA LEU A 160 -14.77 -9.79 4.34
C LEU A 160 -14.70 -8.88 5.56
N PHE A 161 -15.01 -9.44 6.74
CA PHE A 161 -14.91 -8.75 8.04
C PHE A 161 -15.81 -7.51 8.23
N GLY A 162 -16.86 -7.33 7.41
CA GLY A 162 -17.87 -6.28 7.63
C GLY A 162 -18.60 -6.42 8.98
N ASP A 163 -18.87 -7.65 9.40
CA ASP A 163 -19.47 -7.92 10.72
C ASP A 163 -18.54 -7.51 11.87
N LEU A 164 -17.24 -7.81 11.74
CA LEU A 164 -16.23 -7.35 12.70
C LEU A 164 -16.12 -5.83 12.74
N ALA A 165 -16.20 -5.17 11.58
CA ALA A 165 -16.23 -3.72 11.51
C ALA A 165 -17.42 -3.11 12.26
N THR A 166 -18.60 -3.76 12.21
CA THR A 166 -19.78 -3.35 13.00
C THR A 166 -19.61 -3.62 14.49
N ALA A 167 -19.10 -4.80 14.83
CA ALA A 167 -18.99 -5.25 16.21
C ALA A 167 -17.95 -4.43 16.98
N ASN A 168 -16.83 -4.10 16.34
CA ASN A 168 -15.67 -3.58 17.03
C ASN A 168 -14.81 -2.59 16.21
N ARG A 169 -15.30 -2.03 15.09
CA ARG A 169 -14.52 -1.19 14.16
C ARG A 169 -13.39 -1.99 13.49
N TRP A 170 -13.26 -1.81 12.18
CA TRP A 170 -12.11 -2.25 11.43
C TRP A 170 -11.12 -1.10 11.35
N TYR A 171 -9.94 -1.28 11.94
CA TYR A 171 -8.86 -0.31 11.92
C TYR A 171 -7.51 -0.98 11.73
N VAL A 172 -7.20 -1.32 10.48
CA VAL A 172 -5.96 -1.98 10.10
C VAL A 172 -5.03 -0.95 9.46
N GLU A 173 -3.77 -0.91 9.89
CA GLU A 173 -2.77 0.01 9.31
C GLU A 173 -1.93 -0.66 8.20
N ASN A 174 -1.77 -1.98 8.25
CA ASN A 174 -0.96 -2.75 7.32
C ASN A 174 -1.41 -4.22 7.29
N MET A 175 -1.26 -4.85 6.14
CA MET A 175 -1.60 -6.25 5.86
C MET A 175 -0.39 -6.98 5.28
N PHE A 176 -0.37 -8.30 5.41
CA PHE A 176 0.56 -9.17 4.69
C PHE A 176 -0.22 -10.29 4.02
N VAL A 177 0.31 -10.75 2.88
CA VAL A 177 -0.21 -11.91 2.15
C VAL A 177 0.97 -12.78 1.76
N GLU A 178 1.04 -13.97 2.36
CA GLU A 178 2.13 -14.94 2.13
C GLU A 178 1.72 -16.32 2.67
N ASP A 179 2.28 -17.39 2.10
CA ASP A 179 2.23 -18.76 2.64
C ASP A 179 3.22 -18.84 3.83
N VAL A 180 2.72 -18.52 5.03
CA VAL A 180 3.55 -18.33 6.22
C VAL A 180 3.88 -19.65 6.91
N ASP A 181 3.04 -20.67 6.76
CA ASP A 181 3.21 -21.97 7.39
C ASP A 181 3.75 -23.07 6.45
N GLY A 182 3.79 -22.78 5.14
CA GLY A 182 4.40 -23.61 4.11
C GLY A 182 3.48 -24.73 3.61
N ASP A 183 2.16 -24.61 3.76
CA ASP A 183 1.20 -25.61 3.28
C ASP A 183 0.79 -25.43 1.80
N GLY A 184 1.21 -24.32 1.20
CA GLY A 184 0.95 -23.97 -0.21
C GLY A 184 -0.31 -23.15 -0.44
N ILE A 185 -1.03 -22.76 0.61
CA ILE A 185 -2.10 -21.77 0.61
C ILE A 185 -1.48 -20.43 1.06
N GLN A 186 -2.01 -19.31 0.58
CA GLN A 186 -1.57 -18.00 1.07
C GLN A 186 -2.48 -17.50 2.19
N GLU A 187 -1.85 -17.01 3.25
CA GLU A 187 -2.55 -16.41 4.37
C GLU A 187 -2.58 -14.89 4.26
N PHE A 188 -3.71 -14.33 4.64
CA PHE A 188 -3.85 -12.93 4.97
C PHE A 188 -3.59 -12.70 6.47
N MET A 189 -2.78 -11.68 6.77
CA MET A 189 -2.38 -11.37 8.14
C MET A 189 -2.54 -9.88 8.44
N VAL A 190 -3.18 -9.55 9.59
CA VAL A 190 -3.39 -8.16 10.02
C VAL A 190 -3.32 -7.96 11.51
N GLY A 191 -2.86 -6.77 11.91
CA GLY A 191 -3.20 -6.19 13.20
C GLY A 191 -4.41 -5.26 13.07
N ASN A 192 -5.47 -5.54 13.81
CA ASN A 192 -6.66 -4.69 13.91
C ASN A 192 -6.66 -3.94 15.25
N ASN A 193 -6.66 -2.60 15.18
CA ASN A 193 -6.77 -1.70 16.33
C ASN A 193 -8.24 -1.42 16.62
N GLY A 194 -8.89 -2.38 17.28
CA GLY A 194 -10.31 -2.35 17.61
C GLY A 194 -10.74 -1.08 18.35
N SER A 195 -12.06 -0.84 18.39
CA SER A 195 -12.66 0.35 19.02
C SER A 195 -12.29 0.51 20.50
N THR A 196 -12.04 -0.61 21.18
CA THR A 196 -11.48 -0.66 22.53
C THR A 196 -10.29 -1.60 22.52
N ASN A 197 -9.35 -1.38 23.45
CA ASN A 197 -8.18 -2.25 23.60
C ASN A 197 -8.55 -3.72 23.94
N ASP A 198 -9.81 -4.02 24.25
CA ASP A 198 -10.28 -5.40 24.47
C ASP A 198 -10.21 -6.25 23.20
N TYR A 199 -10.21 -5.60 22.04
CA TYR A 199 -10.27 -6.24 20.74
C TYR A 199 -9.18 -5.70 19.81
N ASP A 200 -8.07 -5.25 20.40
CA ASP A 200 -6.82 -5.17 19.65
C ASP A 200 -6.39 -6.61 19.37
N GLU A 201 -6.35 -6.97 18.10
CA GLU A 201 -6.15 -8.35 17.67
C GLU A 201 -5.16 -8.45 16.52
N TYR A 202 -4.40 -9.54 16.52
CA TYR A 202 -3.65 -10.00 15.36
C TYR A 202 -4.32 -11.25 14.82
N LEU A 203 -4.58 -11.25 13.51
CA LEU A 203 -5.37 -12.24 12.81
C LEU A 203 -4.56 -12.85 11.68
N ILE A 204 -4.64 -14.17 11.51
CA ILE A 204 -4.19 -14.91 10.33
C ILE A 204 -5.36 -15.72 9.81
N TYR A 205 -5.62 -15.59 8.51
CA TYR A 205 -6.70 -16.29 7.84
C TYR A 205 -6.29 -16.75 6.44
N SER A 206 -6.91 -17.83 5.97
CA SER A 206 -6.72 -18.38 4.61
C SER A 206 -8.06 -18.74 3.95
N VAL A 207 -8.07 -18.92 2.63
CA VAL A 207 -9.15 -19.64 1.92
C VAL A 207 -8.76 -21.11 1.84
N THR A 208 -9.45 -21.98 2.58
CA THR A 208 -9.09 -23.41 2.62
C THR A 208 -9.83 -24.26 1.58
N SER A 209 -10.88 -23.71 0.95
CA SER A 209 -11.58 -24.34 -0.18
C SER A 209 -12.52 -23.35 -0.88
N GLY A 210 -13.01 -23.72 -2.07
CA GLY A 210 -13.87 -22.86 -2.90
C GLY A 210 -13.07 -21.76 -3.60
N THR A 211 -13.74 -20.88 -4.35
CA THR A 211 -13.10 -19.74 -5.01
C THR A 211 -13.88 -18.44 -4.86
N PHE A 212 -13.21 -17.30 -5.05
CA PHE A 212 -13.87 -16.00 -5.13
C PHE A 212 -14.77 -15.93 -6.38
N ALA A 213 -14.34 -16.47 -7.50
CA ALA A 213 -15.08 -16.48 -8.77
C ALA A 213 -16.44 -17.19 -8.64
N ALA A 214 -16.48 -18.32 -7.92
CA ALA A 214 -17.70 -19.08 -7.69
C ALA A 214 -18.52 -18.52 -6.51
N GLY A 215 -17.90 -17.71 -5.65
CA GLY A 215 -18.53 -17.17 -4.44
C GLY A 215 -18.79 -18.25 -3.38
N ASP A 216 -18.11 -19.39 -3.46
CA ASP A 216 -18.24 -20.54 -2.56
C ASP A 216 -17.00 -20.76 -1.67
N TYR A 217 -16.10 -19.77 -1.62
CA TYR A 217 -14.92 -19.74 -0.78
C TYR A 217 -15.24 -20.03 0.70
N VAL A 218 -14.32 -20.75 1.35
CA VAL A 218 -14.36 -21.08 2.78
C VAL A 218 -13.16 -20.44 3.44
N TRP A 219 -13.45 -19.38 4.20
CA TRP A 219 -12.45 -18.62 4.93
C TRP A 219 -12.23 -19.24 6.32
N THR A 220 -10.98 -19.47 6.71
CA THR A 220 -10.62 -20.12 7.98
C THR A 220 -9.76 -19.20 8.83
N GLU A 221 -10.13 -19.00 10.10
CA GLU A 221 -9.24 -18.38 11.09
C GLU A 221 -8.19 -19.41 11.48
N GLU A 222 -6.94 -19.14 11.14
CA GLU A 222 -5.83 -20.03 11.48
C GLU A 222 -5.19 -19.65 12.81
N PHE A 223 -5.11 -18.34 13.06
CA PHE A 223 -4.55 -17.82 14.27
C PHE A 223 -5.23 -16.51 14.65
N LYS A 224 -5.43 -16.37 15.95
CA LYS A 224 -5.88 -15.13 16.58
C LYS A 224 -5.09 -14.89 17.85
N HIS A 225 -4.65 -13.65 18.02
CA HIS A 225 -4.13 -13.15 19.28
C HIS A 225 -4.93 -11.92 19.66
N GLU A 226 -5.62 -11.94 20.80
CA GLU A 226 -6.37 -10.79 21.31
C GLU A 226 -6.12 -10.60 22.80
N ARG A 227 -6.30 -9.37 23.30
CA ARG A 227 -6.07 -9.04 24.72
C ARG A 227 -6.87 -9.91 25.69
N LEU A 228 -8.09 -10.28 25.32
CA LEU A 228 -8.99 -11.06 26.17
C LEU A 228 -8.86 -12.57 25.98
N ASP A 229 -7.92 -13.05 25.16
CA ASP A 229 -7.71 -14.47 24.96
C ASP A 229 -7.17 -15.11 26.27
N PRO A 230 -7.93 -16.00 26.92
CA PRO A 230 -7.51 -16.61 28.18
C PRO A 230 -6.32 -17.57 28.02
N THR A 231 -5.91 -17.89 26.80
CA THR A 231 -4.86 -18.86 26.49
C THR A 231 -3.51 -18.24 26.15
N PHE A 232 -3.46 -16.91 25.97
CA PHE A 232 -2.20 -16.19 25.77
C PHE A 232 -1.68 -15.57 27.08
N PRO A 233 -0.37 -15.71 27.40
CA PRO A 233 0.22 -15.29 28.68
C PRO A 233 0.33 -13.78 28.88
#